data_AF-A0A5Q4H2P0-F1
#
_entry.id   AF-A0A5Q4H2P0-F1
#
_cell.length_a   1.000
_cell.length_b   1.000
_cell.length_c   1.000
_cell.angle_alpha   90.00
_cell.angle_beta   90.00
_cell.angle_gamma   90.00
#
_symmetry.space_group_name_H-M   'P 1'
#
loop_
_entity.id
_entity.type
_entity.pdbx_description
1 polymer ?
#
loop_
_entity_poly.entity_id
_entity_poly.type
_entity_poly.pdbx_seq_one_letter_code
_entity_poly.pdbx_strand_id
1 'polypeptide(L)'
;MRIIRDLFSNTRPIDRPIEKVIDYYATDSKRLAREIEEYEVTDNIEACFQRFLDVFGQGVRTGDITEIGIWVWGFYGCGKSSFTKYLGFALSPTFVVEGTAFFELLCNRLKSHQTQAELRALVNQHPTTVIMLDLGAEQLADTASASVTTVLYWKVLQWAGYSTEKKIAQLELKLEESRLYDEFQQAYRDVFSGKGEWTDIHNDPLIGISRADQLVPQFLPDDFSKRGDFRSLKFEQALTVRDQAEQMIRLIRRRSGHENILFLIDEAGQYVAPRSELILNLDGLARNLKELGDGRVWIAATGQQTLAEIVEKSAHNSTELNKLRDRFPISIGLDARDIREITYLRLLTKSAEGQQNLHDLFNRR
;
A
#
# COMPACT_ATOMS: atom_id res chain seq x y z
N MET A 1 4.77 33.60 37.09
CA MET A 1 4.85 32.15 37.38
C MET A 1 4.93 31.47 36.02
N ARG A 2 6.11 30.95 35.62
CA ARG A 2 6.25 30.27 34.32
C ARG A 2 5.53 28.92 34.41
N ILE A 3 4.66 28.63 33.47
CA ILE A 3 3.90 27.38 33.45
C ILE A 3 4.75 26.35 32.70
N ILE A 4 4.69 25.06 33.08
CA ILE A 4 5.43 23.97 32.40
C ILE A 4 5.21 23.98 30.88
N ARG A 5 4.03 24.43 30.43
CA ARG A 5 3.67 24.60 29.02
C ARG A 5 4.63 25.51 28.25
N ASP A 6 5.14 26.57 28.89
CA ASP A 6 6.01 27.58 28.26
C ASP A 6 7.41 27.04 27.90
N LEU A 7 7.76 25.85 28.42
CA LEU A 7 9.02 25.17 28.08
C LEU A 7 9.00 24.54 26.69
N PHE A 8 7.82 24.21 26.16
CA PHE A 8 7.67 23.49 24.91
C PHE A 8 7.67 24.44 23.70
N SER A 9 7.95 23.90 22.52
CA SER A 9 7.96 24.70 21.29
C SER A 9 6.58 25.30 20.99
N ASN A 10 6.55 26.58 20.60
CA ASN A 10 5.32 27.26 20.16
C ASN A 10 4.79 26.71 18.82
N THR A 11 5.67 26.16 17.98
CA THR A 11 5.30 25.52 16.71
C THR A 11 4.81 24.08 16.91
N ARG A 12 5.12 23.48 18.07
CA ARG A 12 4.68 22.14 18.46
C ARG A 12 4.12 22.16 19.88
N PRO A 13 2.93 22.73 20.08
CA PRO A 13 2.29 22.76 21.39
C PRO A 13 2.16 21.35 21.97
N ILE A 14 2.32 21.22 23.29
CA ILE A 14 2.24 19.92 23.98
C ILE A 14 0.81 19.32 23.95
N ASP A 15 -0.20 20.17 23.82
CA ASP A 15 -1.62 19.82 23.79
C ASP A 15 -2.20 19.66 22.38
N ARG A 16 -1.35 19.72 21.35
CA ARG A 16 -1.78 19.52 19.96
C ARG A 16 -2.27 18.09 19.74
N PRO A 17 -3.25 17.87 18.85
CA PRO A 17 -3.73 16.53 18.52
C PRO A 17 -2.64 15.75 17.81
N ILE A 18 -2.38 14.54 18.29
CA ILE A 18 -1.41 13.60 17.72
C ILE A 18 -2.16 12.36 17.27
N GLU A 19 -2.09 12.08 15.98
CA GLU A 19 -2.61 10.84 15.42
C GLU A 19 -1.84 9.66 16.01
N LYS A 20 -2.58 8.73 16.61
CA LYS A 20 -2.01 7.58 17.34
C LYS A 20 -1.79 6.38 16.44
N VAL A 21 -2.63 6.23 15.41
CA VAL A 21 -2.64 5.07 14.52
C VAL A 21 -2.61 5.56 13.09
N ILE A 22 -1.69 5.01 12.31
CA ILE A 22 -1.61 5.25 10.88
C ILE A 22 -2.70 4.43 10.21
N ASP A 23 -3.62 5.12 9.55
CA ASP A 23 -4.58 4.49 8.65
C ASP A 23 -3.95 4.40 7.27
N TYR A 24 -3.70 3.17 6.80
CA TYR A 24 -2.95 2.92 5.57
C TYR A 24 -3.67 3.44 4.32
N TYR A 25 -5.00 3.54 4.35
CA TYR A 25 -5.83 3.96 3.22
C TYR A 25 -6.33 5.41 3.32
N ALA A 26 -6.02 6.11 4.41
CA ALA A 26 -6.41 7.51 4.57
C ALA A 26 -5.77 8.39 3.49
N THR A 27 -6.62 9.04 2.69
CA THR A 27 -6.23 9.97 1.62
C THR A 27 -6.74 11.39 1.84
N ASP A 28 -7.39 11.68 2.97
CA ASP A 28 -7.81 13.04 3.32
C ASP A 28 -6.60 13.98 3.40
N SER A 29 -6.58 14.99 2.53
CA SER A 29 -5.46 15.90 2.35
C SER A 29 -5.05 16.59 3.66
N LYS A 30 -6.02 17.08 4.45
CA LYS A 30 -5.74 17.79 5.71
C LYS A 30 -5.17 16.85 6.78
N ARG A 31 -5.70 15.63 6.87
CA ARG A 31 -5.17 14.58 7.74
C ARG A 31 -3.74 14.24 7.35
N LEU A 32 -3.48 13.98 6.08
CA LEU A 32 -2.15 13.61 5.58
C LEU A 32 -1.12 14.71 5.75
N ALA A 33 -1.49 15.98 5.54
CA ALA A 33 -0.62 17.11 5.78
C ALA A 33 -0.13 17.15 7.24
N ARG A 34 -1.01 16.91 8.20
CA ARG A 34 -0.65 16.80 9.62
C ARG A 34 0.15 15.53 9.92
N GLU A 35 -0.19 14.42 9.28
CA GLU A 35 0.48 13.13 9.48
C GLU A 35 1.97 13.20 9.07
N ILE A 36 2.25 13.72 7.87
CA ILE A 36 3.62 13.90 7.39
C ILE A 36 4.35 15.02 8.14
N GLU A 37 3.63 16.03 8.64
CA GLU A 37 4.23 17.09 9.45
C GLU A 37 4.78 16.59 10.80
N GLU A 38 4.12 15.58 11.35
CA GLU A 38 4.50 14.90 12.58
C GLU A 38 5.46 13.73 12.35
N TYR A 39 5.85 13.44 11.11
CA TYR A 39 6.77 12.34 10.80
C TYR A 39 8.21 12.74 11.09
N GLU A 40 8.79 12.13 12.12
CA GLU A 40 10.19 12.30 12.48
C GLU A 40 11.05 11.24 11.78
N VAL A 41 12.06 11.70 11.04
CA VAL A 41 13.04 10.86 10.38
C VAL A 41 14.31 10.85 11.22
N THR A 42 14.59 9.72 11.89
CA THR A 42 15.89 9.48 12.55
C THR A 42 16.95 9.15 11.50
N ASP A 43 18.22 9.13 11.90
CA ASP A 43 19.31 8.76 10.99
C ASP A 43 19.16 7.31 10.47
N ASN A 44 18.57 6.42 11.28
CA ASN A 44 18.27 5.05 10.85
C ASN A 44 17.12 4.99 9.83
N ILE A 45 16.04 5.76 10.04
CA ILE A 45 14.93 5.84 9.08
C ILE A 45 15.42 6.42 7.75
N GLU A 46 16.29 7.42 7.79
CA GLU A 46 16.92 7.99 6.60
C GLU A 46 17.77 6.97 5.85
N ALA A 47 18.60 6.20 6.56
CA ALA A 47 19.36 5.10 5.96
C ALA A 47 18.45 4.03 5.34
N CYS A 48 17.27 3.78 5.94
CA CYS A 48 16.26 2.88 5.37
C CYS A 48 15.67 3.41 4.06
N PHE A 49 15.35 4.71 3.98
CA PHE A 49 14.90 5.34 2.74
C PHE A 49 16.00 5.30 1.67
N GLN A 50 17.24 5.66 2.03
CA GLN A 50 18.37 5.61 1.11
C GLN A 50 18.58 4.20 0.57
N ARG A 51 18.60 3.19 1.44
CA ARG A 51 18.72 1.79 1.03
C ARG A 51 17.62 1.39 0.06
N PHE A 52 16.37 1.78 0.32
CA PHE A 52 15.27 1.51 -0.61
C PHE A 52 15.51 2.17 -1.97
N LEU A 53 15.86 3.46 -1.99
CA LEU A 53 16.09 4.23 -3.22
C LEU A 53 17.25 3.67 -4.05
N ASP A 54 18.30 3.16 -3.39
CA ASP A 54 19.44 2.52 -4.03
C ASP A 54 19.02 1.27 -4.79
N VAL A 55 18.45 0.27 -4.09
CA VAL A 55 18.09 -1.02 -4.71
C VAL A 55 16.92 -0.88 -5.70
N PHE A 56 15.84 -0.22 -5.30
CA PHE A 56 14.68 -0.05 -6.18
C PHE A 56 15.04 0.82 -7.39
N GLY A 57 15.77 1.91 -7.15
CA GLY A 57 16.24 2.80 -8.21
C GLY A 57 17.17 2.10 -9.19
N GLN A 58 18.10 1.27 -8.72
CA GLN A 58 18.95 0.46 -9.60
C GLN A 58 18.09 -0.47 -10.47
N GLY A 59 17.08 -1.10 -9.88
CA GLY A 59 16.14 -1.99 -10.55
C GLY A 59 15.39 -1.34 -11.70
N VAL A 60 14.69 -0.24 -11.42
CA VAL A 60 13.87 0.45 -12.43
C VAL A 60 14.70 1.20 -13.48
N ARG A 61 15.98 1.50 -13.19
CA ARG A 61 16.91 2.09 -14.15
C ARG A 61 17.42 1.08 -15.17
N THR A 62 17.80 -0.11 -14.73
CA THR A 62 18.45 -1.10 -15.62
C THR A 62 17.47 -2.13 -16.18
N GLY A 63 16.42 -2.51 -15.43
CA GLY A 63 15.53 -3.61 -15.79
C GLY A 63 16.15 -5.01 -15.66
N ASP A 64 17.44 -5.11 -15.35
CA ASP A 64 18.18 -6.39 -15.33
C ASP A 64 18.33 -6.99 -13.92
N ILE A 65 17.64 -6.43 -12.92
CA ILE A 65 17.69 -6.95 -11.54
C ILE A 65 16.70 -8.08 -11.36
N THR A 66 17.21 -9.20 -10.84
CA THR A 66 16.39 -10.38 -10.54
C THR A 66 15.90 -10.43 -9.08
N GLU A 67 16.40 -9.56 -8.21
CA GLU A 67 16.01 -9.46 -6.80
C GLU A 67 15.02 -8.30 -6.60
N ILE A 68 13.71 -8.61 -6.57
CA ILE A 68 12.64 -7.59 -6.54
C ILE A 68 11.85 -7.54 -5.22
N GLY A 69 12.18 -8.42 -4.28
CA GLY A 69 11.47 -8.56 -3.01
C GLY A 69 12.19 -7.85 -1.86
N ILE A 70 11.47 -6.95 -1.19
CA ILE A 70 11.95 -6.16 -0.05
C ILE A 70 11.17 -6.53 1.21
N TRP A 71 11.89 -6.94 2.26
CA TRP A 71 11.31 -7.21 3.58
C TRP A 71 11.59 -6.05 4.54
N VAL A 72 10.54 -5.31 4.90
CA VAL A 72 10.61 -4.24 5.90
C VAL A 72 10.23 -4.81 7.25
N TRP A 73 11.16 -4.81 8.20
CA TRP A 73 10.93 -5.41 9.52
C TRP A 73 11.22 -4.46 10.67
N GLY A 74 10.68 -4.79 11.83
CA GLY A 74 10.87 -4.05 13.07
C GLY A 74 9.72 -4.28 14.04
N PHE A 75 9.95 -3.96 15.31
CA PHE A 75 8.98 -4.21 16.37
C PHE A 75 7.65 -3.46 16.17
N TYR A 76 6.61 -3.88 16.88
CA TYR A 76 5.34 -3.16 16.89
C TYR A 76 5.55 -1.69 17.30
N GLY A 77 4.97 -0.76 16.55
CA GLY A 77 5.10 0.68 16.81
C GLY A 77 6.41 1.34 16.35
N CYS A 78 7.32 0.63 15.67
CA CYS A 78 8.56 1.25 15.14
C CYS A 78 8.35 2.08 13.85
N GLY A 79 7.13 2.11 13.29
CA GLY A 79 6.79 2.92 12.13
C GLY A 79 6.90 2.22 10.76
N LYS A 80 6.78 0.89 10.68
CA LYS A 80 6.74 0.15 9.39
C LYS A 80 5.63 0.65 8.46
N SER A 81 4.42 0.77 9.00
CA SER A 81 3.25 1.23 8.24
C SER A 81 3.41 2.67 7.77
N SER A 82 3.91 3.58 8.61
CA SER A 82 4.20 4.97 8.19
C SER A 82 5.33 5.03 7.16
N PHE A 83 6.41 4.28 7.37
CA PHE A 83 7.53 4.21 6.43
C PHE A 83 7.06 3.78 5.04
N THR A 84 6.34 2.65 4.93
CA THR A 84 5.86 2.15 3.63
C THR A 84 4.75 3.02 3.05
N LYS A 85 3.83 3.55 3.87
CA LYS A 85 2.78 4.48 3.42
C LYS A 85 3.37 5.73 2.77
N TYR A 86 4.27 6.42 3.47
CA TYR A 86 4.87 7.66 2.98
C TYR A 86 5.80 7.43 1.80
N LEU A 87 6.52 6.31 1.79
CA LEU A 87 7.27 5.87 0.62
C LEU A 87 6.34 5.68 -0.58
N GLY A 88 5.25 4.93 -0.42
CA GLY A 88 4.29 4.68 -1.50
C GLY A 88 3.65 5.94 -2.05
N PHE A 89 3.26 6.86 -1.17
CA PHE A 89 2.74 8.17 -1.55
C PHE A 89 3.78 9.05 -2.25
N ALA A 90 5.03 9.02 -1.79
CA ALA A 90 6.11 9.79 -2.42
C ALA A 90 6.48 9.26 -3.80
N LEU A 91 6.43 7.95 -4.02
CA LEU A 91 6.76 7.36 -5.33
C LEU A 91 5.67 7.59 -6.39
N SER A 92 4.44 7.94 -5.96
CA SER A 92 3.34 8.26 -6.86
C SER A 92 3.46 9.70 -7.36
N PRO A 93 3.78 9.93 -8.66
CA PRO A 93 4.05 11.27 -9.18
C PRO A 93 2.81 12.19 -9.16
N THR A 94 1.61 11.61 -9.12
CA THR A 94 0.34 12.35 -9.15
C THR A 94 -0.25 12.59 -7.76
N PHE A 95 0.36 12.08 -6.70
CA PHE A 95 -0.19 12.19 -5.35
C PHE A 95 0.16 13.55 -4.73
N VAL A 96 -0.88 14.36 -4.48
CA VAL A 96 -0.77 15.74 -4.03
C VAL A 96 -1.54 15.91 -2.72
N VAL A 97 -0.95 16.63 -1.77
CA VAL A 97 -1.54 16.99 -0.48
C VAL A 97 -1.43 18.50 -0.31
N GLU A 98 -2.57 19.17 -0.09
CA GLU A 98 -2.69 20.63 0.04
C GLU A 98 -1.96 21.40 -1.10
N GLY A 99 -2.06 20.89 -2.33
CA GLY A 99 -1.43 21.49 -3.52
C GLY A 99 0.07 21.21 -3.69
N THR A 100 0.69 20.45 -2.77
CA THR A 100 2.10 20.06 -2.84
C THR A 100 2.24 18.57 -3.16
N ALA A 101 3.12 18.20 -4.11
CA ALA A 101 3.41 16.80 -4.40
C ALA A 101 3.98 16.11 -3.15
N PHE A 102 3.51 14.90 -2.84
CA PHE A 102 3.83 14.24 -1.58
C PHE A 102 5.32 13.96 -1.42
N PHE A 103 6.04 13.68 -2.51
CA PHE A 103 7.49 13.48 -2.45
C PHE A 103 8.24 14.73 -1.96
N GLU A 104 7.76 15.95 -2.26
CA GLU A 104 8.35 17.18 -1.72
C GLU A 104 8.09 17.31 -0.22
N LEU A 105 6.90 16.91 0.26
CA LEU A 105 6.59 16.87 1.69
C LEU A 105 7.49 15.88 2.42
N LEU A 106 7.75 14.71 1.85
CA LEU A 106 8.68 13.73 2.40
C LEU A 106 10.13 14.23 2.34
N CYS A 107 10.56 14.85 1.24
CA CYS A 107 11.90 15.45 1.11
C CYS A 107 12.17 16.46 2.23
N ASN A 108 11.18 17.26 2.64
CA ASN A 108 11.31 18.21 3.75
C ASN A 108 11.52 17.55 5.12
N ARG A 109 11.28 16.24 5.24
CA ARG A 109 11.53 15.44 6.45
C ARG A 109 12.89 14.73 6.42
N LEU A 110 13.45 14.49 5.24
CA LEU A 110 14.77 13.87 5.07
C LEU A 110 15.89 14.89 5.37
N LYS A 111 16.97 14.49 6.04
CA LYS A 111 18.06 15.40 6.42
C LYS A 111 19.14 15.48 5.33
N SER A 112 19.32 14.41 4.56
CA SER A 112 20.32 14.25 3.52
C SER A 112 19.85 14.83 2.18
N HIS A 113 20.60 15.81 1.67
CA HIS A 113 20.40 16.33 0.33
C HIS A 113 20.56 15.27 -0.76
N GLN A 114 21.41 14.25 -0.52
CA GLN A 114 21.60 13.15 -1.47
C GLN A 114 20.33 12.31 -1.58
N THR A 115 19.76 11.88 -0.45
CA THR A 115 18.53 11.08 -0.40
C THR A 115 17.35 11.84 -1.02
N GLN A 116 17.25 13.15 -0.74
CA GLN A 116 16.25 14.01 -1.38
C GLN A 116 16.43 14.06 -2.91
N ALA A 117 17.66 14.25 -3.40
CA ALA A 117 17.94 14.32 -4.83
C ALA A 117 17.64 12.98 -5.53
N GLU A 118 17.97 11.85 -4.90
CA GLU A 118 17.66 10.52 -5.40
C GLU A 118 16.16 10.25 -5.49
N LEU A 119 15.40 10.60 -4.44
CA LEU A 119 13.94 10.49 -4.46
C LEU A 119 13.34 11.34 -5.59
N ARG A 120 13.77 12.61 -5.71
CA ARG A 120 13.31 13.49 -6.79
C ARG A 120 13.65 12.93 -8.18
N ALA A 121 14.87 12.43 -8.37
CA ALA A 121 15.29 11.86 -9.64
C ALA A 121 14.46 10.62 -9.99
N LEU A 122 14.28 9.72 -9.03
CA LEU A 122 13.50 8.50 -9.19
C LEU A 122 12.05 8.79 -9.60
N VAL A 123 11.36 9.67 -8.87
CA VAL A 123 9.95 10.01 -9.14
C VAL A 123 9.77 10.64 -10.52
N ASN A 124 10.66 11.55 -10.92
CA ASN A 124 10.54 12.29 -12.17
C ASN A 124 11.00 11.48 -13.40
N GLN A 125 12.02 10.62 -13.26
CA GLN A 125 12.61 9.89 -14.39
C GLN A 125 12.02 8.47 -14.53
N HIS A 126 11.54 7.89 -13.45
CA HIS A 126 11.01 6.52 -13.40
C HIS A 126 9.65 6.49 -12.69
N PRO A 127 8.60 7.09 -13.29
CA PRO A 127 7.28 7.12 -12.69
C PRO A 127 6.81 5.69 -12.37
N THR A 128 6.31 5.51 -11.16
CA THR A 128 5.98 4.19 -10.60
C THR A 128 4.53 4.19 -10.15
N THR A 129 3.78 3.15 -10.52
CA THR A 129 2.47 2.91 -9.95
C THR A 129 2.61 2.09 -8.68
N VAL A 130 2.16 2.65 -7.55
CA VAL A 130 2.20 1.98 -6.26
C VAL A 130 0.82 1.43 -5.92
N ILE A 131 0.75 0.13 -5.63
CA ILE A 131 -0.45 -0.54 -5.13
C ILE A 131 -0.23 -0.88 -3.67
N MET A 132 -1.10 -0.36 -2.82
CA MET A 132 -1.00 -0.48 -1.36
C MET A 132 -2.06 -1.44 -0.82
N LEU A 133 -1.63 -2.38 0.01
CA LEU A 133 -2.49 -3.36 0.66
C LEU A 133 -2.11 -3.50 2.15
N ASP A 134 -3.05 -3.22 3.04
CA ASP A 134 -2.94 -3.50 4.47
C ASP A 134 -3.66 -4.82 4.77
N LEU A 135 -2.90 -5.91 4.92
CA LEU A 135 -3.47 -7.22 5.22
C LEU A 135 -4.03 -7.31 6.65
N GLY A 136 -3.56 -6.47 7.59
CA GLY A 136 -4.09 -6.42 8.95
C GLY A 136 -5.53 -5.94 8.97
N ALA A 137 -5.85 -4.91 8.19
CA ALA A 137 -7.23 -4.45 7.99
C ALA A 137 -8.11 -5.53 7.32
N GLU A 138 -7.57 -6.26 6.34
CA GLU A 138 -8.30 -7.31 5.60
C GLU A 138 -8.53 -8.59 6.44
N GLN A 139 -7.76 -8.83 7.52
CA GLN A 139 -8.03 -9.92 8.47
C GLN A 139 -9.27 -9.70 9.32
N LEU A 140 -9.61 -8.44 9.59
CA LEU A 140 -10.79 -8.09 10.39
C LEU A 140 -12.09 -8.22 9.59
N ALA A 141 -11.99 -8.28 8.26
CA ALA A 141 -13.08 -8.61 7.36
C ALA A 141 -13.25 -10.14 7.21
N ASP A 142 -14.36 -10.61 6.64
CA ASP A 142 -14.71 -12.02 6.38
C ASP A 142 -13.71 -12.76 5.44
N THR A 143 -12.59 -12.13 5.10
CA THR A 143 -11.49 -12.57 4.23
C THR A 143 -10.29 -13.15 4.98
N ALA A 144 -10.39 -13.45 6.27
CA ALA A 144 -9.29 -14.00 7.09
C ALA A 144 -8.70 -15.34 6.60
N SER A 145 -9.28 -15.99 5.59
CA SER A 145 -8.76 -17.18 4.92
C SER A 145 -8.34 -17.00 3.47
N ALA A 146 -8.49 -15.80 2.92
CA ALA A 146 -8.13 -15.53 1.54
C ALA A 146 -6.61 -15.60 1.33
N SER A 147 -6.20 -15.95 0.12
CA SER A 147 -4.78 -15.91 -0.26
C SER A 147 -4.34 -14.46 -0.47
N VAL A 148 -3.06 -14.14 -0.17
CA VAL A 148 -2.51 -12.79 -0.35
C VAL A 148 -2.68 -12.32 -1.80
N THR A 149 -2.44 -13.23 -2.76
CA THR A 149 -2.61 -12.95 -4.19
C THR A 149 -4.06 -12.58 -4.52
N THR A 150 -5.03 -13.30 -3.97
CA THR A 150 -6.45 -13.04 -4.21
C THR A 150 -6.86 -11.68 -3.65
N VAL A 151 -6.46 -11.37 -2.42
CA VAL A 151 -6.77 -10.08 -1.79
C VAL A 151 -6.15 -8.93 -2.61
N LEU A 152 -4.89 -9.08 -3.01
CA LEU A 152 -4.19 -8.09 -3.84
C LEU A 152 -4.85 -7.90 -5.21
N TYR A 153 -5.28 -8.99 -5.85
CA TYR A 153 -5.98 -8.94 -7.13
C TYR A 153 -7.25 -8.09 -7.06
N TRP A 154 -8.09 -8.31 -6.04
CA TRP A 154 -9.29 -7.48 -5.84
C TRP A 154 -8.93 -6.03 -5.54
N LYS A 155 -7.85 -5.79 -4.80
CA LYS A 155 -7.37 -4.43 -4.52
C LYS A 155 -6.92 -3.71 -5.80
N VAL A 156 -6.27 -4.41 -6.72
CA VAL A 156 -5.90 -3.86 -8.04
C VAL A 156 -7.13 -3.55 -8.89
N LEU A 157 -8.16 -4.41 -8.87
CA LEU A 157 -9.41 -4.12 -9.56
C LEU A 157 -10.09 -2.86 -8.99
N GLN A 158 -10.18 -2.75 -7.67
CA GLN A 158 -10.71 -1.54 -7.01
C GLN A 158 -9.89 -0.29 -7.37
N TRP A 159 -8.56 -0.39 -7.35
CA TRP A 159 -7.66 0.70 -7.77
C TRP A 159 -7.90 1.13 -9.22
N ALA A 160 -8.23 0.16 -10.10
CA ALA A 160 -8.53 0.42 -11.50
C ALA A 160 -9.96 0.95 -11.76
N GLY A 161 -10.75 1.17 -10.69
CA GLY A 161 -12.10 1.75 -10.76
C GLY A 161 -13.23 0.73 -10.89
N TYR A 162 -12.93 -0.58 -10.78
CA TYR A 162 -13.97 -1.61 -10.79
C TYR A 162 -14.66 -1.73 -9.44
N SER A 163 -15.84 -2.36 -9.46
CA SER A 163 -16.67 -2.55 -8.27
C SER A 163 -15.94 -3.28 -7.13
N THR A 164 -16.30 -2.94 -5.89
CA THR A 164 -15.93 -3.70 -4.70
C THR A 164 -16.70 -5.02 -4.59
N GLU A 165 -17.83 -5.13 -5.29
CA GLU A 165 -18.58 -6.38 -5.45
C GLU A 165 -17.91 -7.24 -6.54
N LYS A 166 -17.45 -8.43 -6.14
CA LYS A 166 -16.57 -9.28 -6.95
C LYS A 166 -17.21 -9.75 -8.26
N LYS A 167 -18.50 -10.06 -8.24
CA LYS A 167 -19.24 -10.52 -9.41
C LYS A 167 -19.42 -9.39 -10.42
N ILE A 168 -19.73 -8.19 -9.93
CA ILE A 168 -19.84 -6.99 -10.75
C ILE A 168 -18.48 -6.62 -11.33
N ALA A 169 -17.40 -6.60 -10.53
CA ALA A 169 -16.07 -6.27 -11.03
C ALA A 169 -15.63 -7.16 -12.19
N GLN A 170 -15.97 -8.45 -12.16
CA GLN A 170 -15.68 -9.39 -13.24
C GLN A 170 -16.54 -9.16 -14.48
N LEU A 171 -17.82 -8.81 -14.28
CA LEU A 171 -18.67 -8.37 -15.38
C LEU A 171 -18.09 -7.13 -16.06
N GLU A 172 -17.74 -6.11 -15.27
CA GLU A 172 -17.17 -4.87 -15.77
C GLU A 172 -15.84 -5.11 -16.51
N LEU A 173 -14.97 -5.95 -15.96
CA LEU A 173 -13.72 -6.34 -16.62
C LEU A 173 -13.99 -7.01 -17.97
N LYS A 174 -14.92 -7.98 -18.02
CA LYS A 174 -15.29 -8.69 -19.27
C LYS A 174 -15.90 -7.75 -20.30
N LEU A 175 -16.76 -6.83 -19.87
CA LEU A 175 -17.36 -5.80 -20.72
C LEU A 175 -16.29 -4.84 -21.26
N GLU A 176 -15.34 -4.41 -20.43
CA GLU A 176 -14.25 -3.54 -20.86
C GLU A 176 -13.33 -4.24 -21.87
N GLU A 177 -12.96 -5.51 -21.61
CA GLU A 177 -12.16 -6.31 -22.56
C GLU A 177 -12.88 -6.53 -23.89
N SER A 178 -14.22 -6.59 -23.86
CA SER A 178 -15.07 -6.70 -25.05
C SER A 178 -15.40 -5.34 -25.70
N ARG A 179 -14.93 -4.22 -25.15
CA ARG A 179 -15.27 -2.84 -25.57
C ARG A 179 -16.76 -2.51 -25.52
N LEU A 180 -17.51 -3.18 -24.65
CA LEU A 180 -18.95 -3.00 -24.45
C LEU A 180 -19.30 -2.18 -23.20
N TYR A 181 -18.30 -1.79 -22.39
CA TYR A 181 -18.55 -1.13 -21.11
C TYR A 181 -19.27 0.21 -21.24
N ASP A 182 -18.87 1.06 -22.20
CA ASP A 182 -19.51 2.36 -22.44
C ASP A 182 -20.97 2.18 -22.90
N GLU A 183 -21.24 1.20 -23.76
CA GLU A 183 -22.58 0.85 -24.21
C GLU A 183 -23.43 0.30 -23.06
N PHE A 184 -22.84 -0.49 -22.16
CA PHE A 184 -23.50 -0.97 -20.95
C PHE A 184 -23.89 0.17 -20.03
N GLN A 185 -23.01 1.15 -19.80
CA GLN A 185 -23.33 2.34 -19.01
C GLN A 185 -24.43 3.18 -19.67
N GLN A 186 -24.45 3.27 -20.99
CA GLN A 186 -25.54 3.95 -21.71
C GLN A 186 -26.87 3.21 -21.58
N ALA A 187 -26.88 1.89 -21.79
CA ALA A 187 -28.10 1.08 -21.61
C ALA A 187 -28.62 1.15 -20.17
N TYR A 188 -27.73 1.23 -19.19
CA TYR A 188 -28.11 1.49 -17.81
C TYR A 188 -28.82 2.84 -17.65
N ARG A 189 -28.29 3.94 -18.22
CA ARG A 189 -28.94 5.26 -18.18
C ARG A 189 -30.31 5.24 -18.85
N ASP A 190 -30.45 4.52 -19.95
CA ASP A 190 -31.70 4.44 -20.70
C ASP A 190 -32.78 3.64 -19.94
N VAL A 191 -32.41 2.49 -19.37
CA VAL A 191 -33.34 1.62 -18.63
C VAL A 191 -33.68 2.19 -17.24
N PHE A 192 -32.71 2.83 -16.58
CA PHE A 192 -32.85 3.36 -15.21
C PHE A 192 -32.76 4.89 -15.17
N SER A 193 -33.45 5.56 -16.10
CA SER A 193 -33.48 7.02 -16.19
C SER A 193 -33.86 7.68 -14.85
N GLY A 194 -33.05 8.67 -14.43
CA GLY A 194 -33.21 9.39 -13.15
C GLY A 194 -32.71 8.64 -11.92
N LYS A 195 -31.94 7.56 -12.06
CA LYS A 195 -31.41 6.75 -10.94
C LYS A 195 -29.89 6.84 -10.74
N GLY A 196 -29.26 7.90 -11.24
CA GLY A 196 -27.81 8.13 -11.17
C GLY A 196 -27.02 7.45 -12.28
N GLU A 197 -25.71 7.35 -12.13
CA GLU A 197 -24.82 6.62 -13.04
C GLU A 197 -24.58 5.18 -12.56
N TRP A 198 -24.06 4.33 -13.45
CA TRP A 198 -23.72 2.94 -13.11
C TRP A 198 -22.68 2.89 -11.98
N THR A 199 -21.66 3.75 -12.05
CA THR A 199 -20.57 3.85 -11.07
C THR A 199 -21.06 4.23 -9.67
N ASP A 200 -22.23 4.86 -9.54
CA ASP A 200 -22.77 5.24 -8.24
C ASP A 200 -23.35 4.03 -7.49
N ILE A 201 -23.75 2.98 -8.21
CA ILE A 201 -24.48 1.84 -7.66
C ILE A 201 -23.78 0.50 -7.88
N HIS A 202 -22.72 0.45 -8.68
CA HIS A 202 -22.03 -0.80 -9.01
C HIS A 202 -21.41 -1.51 -7.78
N ASN A 203 -21.16 -0.77 -6.70
CA ASN A 203 -20.67 -1.27 -5.42
C ASN A 203 -21.78 -1.79 -4.50
N ASP A 204 -23.06 -1.54 -4.83
CA ASP A 204 -24.19 -2.00 -4.01
C ASP A 204 -24.49 -3.48 -4.34
N PRO A 205 -24.32 -4.40 -3.38
CA PRO A 205 -24.48 -5.83 -3.63
C PRO A 205 -25.94 -6.24 -3.92
N LEU A 206 -26.92 -5.40 -3.56
CA LEU A 206 -28.32 -5.67 -3.83
C LEU A 206 -28.77 -5.00 -5.12
N ILE A 207 -28.56 -3.69 -5.22
CA ILE A 207 -29.02 -2.86 -6.34
C ILE A 207 -28.14 -3.09 -7.57
N GLY A 208 -26.82 -3.08 -7.42
CA GLY A 208 -25.87 -3.32 -8.50
C GLY A 208 -26.10 -4.64 -9.20
N ILE A 209 -26.15 -5.74 -8.45
CA ILE A 209 -26.41 -7.08 -9.00
C ILE A 209 -27.78 -7.16 -9.68
N SER A 210 -28.82 -6.62 -9.06
CA SER A 210 -30.18 -6.64 -9.62
C SER A 210 -30.31 -5.84 -10.92
N ARG A 211 -29.63 -4.69 -11.03
CA ARG A 211 -29.64 -3.86 -12.23
C ARG A 211 -28.76 -4.45 -13.33
N ALA A 212 -27.58 -4.96 -13.00
CA ALA A 212 -26.74 -5.69 -13.95
C ALA A 212 -27.47 -6.89 -14.56
N ASP A 213 -28.14 -7.71 -13.75
CA ASP A 213 -28.87 -8.89 -14.20
C ASP A 213 -29.97 -8.59 -15.24
N GLN A 214 -30.50 -7.37 -15.26
CA GLN A 214 -31.48 -6.93 -16.27
C GLN A 214 -30.85 -6.56 -17.60
N LEU A 215 -29.58 -6.16 -17.60
CA LEU A 215 -28.85 -5.64 -18.76
C LEU A 215 -27.95 -6.70 -19.38
N VAL A 216 -27.30 -7.55 -18.57
CA VAL A 216 -26.30 -8.54 -19.01
C VAL A 216 -26.76 -9.39 -20.21
N PRO A 217 -28.01 -9.89 -20.29
CA PRO A 217 -28.46 -10.65 -21.47
C PRO A 217 -28.39 -9.91 -22.81
N GLN A 218 -28.38 -8.57 -22.80
CA GLN A 218 -28.25 -7.76 -24.02
C GLN A 218 -26.81 -7.71 -24.53
N PHE A 219 -25.83 -7.84 -23.63
CA PHE A 219 -24.40 -7.70 -23.93
C PHE A 219 -23.67 -9.04 -24.03
N LEU A 220 -24.14 -10.05 -23.29
CA LEU A 220 -23.55 -11.38 -23.22
C LEU A 220 -24.63 -12.46 -23.42
N PRO A 221 -25.38 -12.45 -24.53
CA PRO A 221 -26.55 -13.33 -24.73
C PRO A 221 -26.20 -14.82 -24.76
N ASP A 222 -25.00 -15.19 -25.24
CA ASP A 222 -24.56 -16.58 -25.34
C ASP A 222 -24.31 -17.22 -23.97
N ASP A 223 -23.86 -16.40 -22.99
CA ASP A 223 -23.58 -16.84 -21.62
C ASP A 223 -24.79 -16.63 -20.69
N PHE A 224 -25.62 -15.61 -20.96
CA PHE A 224 -26.73 -15.18 -20.11
C PHE A 224 -28.00 -14.96 -20.95
N SER A 225 -28.74 -16.04 -21.14
CA SER A 225 -29.92 -16.05 -22.02
C SER A 225 -31.12 -15.26 -21.47
N LYS A 226 -31.25 -15.14 -20.15
CA LYS A 226 -32.40 -14.48 -19.50
C LYS A 226 -32.03 -13.78 -18.20
N ARG A 227 -32.92 -12.89 -17.76
CA ARG A 227 -32.86 -12.28 -16.43
C ARG A 227 -32.89 -13.37 -15.36
N GLY A 228 -32.07 -13.22 -14.33
CA GLY A 228 -31.87 -14.17 -13.25
C GLY A 228 -30.62 -15.04 -13.44
N ASP A 229 -30.14 -15.24 -14.67
CA ASP A 229 -28.96 -16.08 -14.94
C ASP A 229 -27.71 -15.47 -14.28
N PHE A 230 -27.49 -14.17 -14.49
CA PHE A 230 -26.36 -13.46 -13.87
C PHE A 230 -26.48 -13.44 -12.35
N ARG A 231 -27.67 -13.14 -11.81
CA ARG A 231 -27.89 -13.11 -10.35
C ARG A 231 -27.69 -14.48 -9.69
N SER A 232 -28.14 -15.55 -10.34
CA SER A 232 -28.09 -16.92 -9.80
C SER A 232 -26.72 -17.61 -9.96
N LEU A 233 -25.86 -17.12 -10.86
CA LEU A 233 -24.51 -17.63 -11.05
C LEU A 233 -23.73 -17.62 -9.73
N LYS A 234 -23.20 -18.77 -9.31
CA LYS A 234 -22.23 -18.79 -8.22
C LYS A 234 -20.87 -18.40 -8.77
N PHE A 235 -20.36 -17.27 -8.30
CA PHE A 235 -19.04 -16.80 -8.71
C PHE A 235 -17.97 -17.53 -7.89
N GLU A 236 -17.18 -18.35 -8.57
CA GLU A 236 -15.96 -18.94 -8.02
C GLU A 236 -14.79 -18.55 -8.92
N GLN A 237 -13.81 -17.86 -8.34
CA GLN A 237 -12.63 -17.45 -9.08
C GLN A 237 -11.63 -18.61 -9.14
N ALA A 238 -11.49 -19.22 -10.31
CA ALA A 238 -10.55 -20.33 -10.56
C ALA A 238 -9.26 -19.86 -11.27
N LEU A 239 -8.72 -18.71 -10.90
CA LEU A 239 -7.46 -18.20 -11.46
C LEU A 239 -6.28 -18.73 -10.66
N THR A 240 -5.20 -19.10 -11.37
CA THR A 240 -3.94 -19.43 -10.71
C THR A 240 -3.24 -18.16 -10.21
N VAL A 241 -2.26 -18.31 -9.32
CA VAL A 241 -1.43 -17.18 -8.85
C VAL A 241 -0.76 -16.45 -10.01
N ARG A 242 -0.34 -17.19 -11.06
CA ARG A 242 0.28 -16.61 -12.25
C ARG A 242 -0.71 -15.79 -13.05
N ASP A 243 -1.91 -16.30 -13.29
CA ASP A 243 -2.94 -15.59 -14.05
C ASP A 243 -3.32 -14.28 -13.35
N GLN A 244 -3.47 -14.32 -12.02
CA GLN A 244 -3.74 -13.11 -11.23
C GLN A 244 -2.58 -12.10 -11.33
N ALA A 245 -1.33 -12.55 -11.20
CA ALA A 245 -0.17 -11.67 -11.33
C ALA A 245 -0.08 -11.03 -12.72
N GLU A 246 -0.30 -11.80 -13.78
CA GLU A 246 -0.28 -11.32 -15.16
C GLU A 246 -1.40 -10.30 -15.41
N GLN A 247 -2.63 -10.60 -14.98
CA GLN A 247 -3.75 -9.68 -15.11
C GLN A 247 -3.52 -8.38 -14.32
N MET A 248 -2.99 -8.45 -13.09
CA MET A 248 -2.66 -7.26 -12.30
C MET A 248 -1.66 -6.38 -13.03
N ILE A 249 -0.54 -6.94 -13.50
CA ILE A 249 0.51 -6.17 -14.21
C ILE A 249 -0.06 -5.52 -15.47
N ARG A 250 -0.78 -6.29 -16.30
CA ARG A 250 -1.39 -5.79 -17.54
C ARG A 250 -2.38 -4.66 -17.27
N LEU A 251 -3.26 -4.84 -16.29
CA LEU A 251 -4.27 -3.85 -15.94
C LEU A 251 -3.63 -2.57 -15.40
N ILE A 252 -2.66 -2.70 -14.51
CA ILE A 252 -1.95 -1.55 -13.94
C ILE A 252 -1.26 -0.74 -15.05
N ARG A 253 -0.47 -1.40 -15.90
CA ARG A 253 0.20 -0.73 -17.03
C ARG A 253 -0.79 -0.07 -17.99
N ARG A 254 -1.91 -0.74 -18.30
CA ARG A 254 -2.96 -0.19 -19.17
C ARG A 254 -3.60 1.06 -18.58
N ARG A 255 -3.89 1.06 -17.27
CA ARG A 255 -4.57 2.17 -16.59
C ARG A 255 -3.64 3.35 -16.30
N SER A 256 -2.41 3.11 -15.86
CA SER A 256 -1.48 4.18 -15.48
C SER A 256 -0.56 4.65 -16.60
N GLY A 257 -0.30 3.82 -17.60
CA GLY A 257 0.74 4.07 -18.61
C GLY A 257 2.18 3.95 -18.07
N HIS A 258 2.37 3.54 -16.82
CA HIS A 258 3.69 3.37 -16.21
C HIS A 258 4.18 1.93 -16.32
N GLU A 259 5.44 1.75 -16.70
CA GLU A 259 6.09 0.45 -16.77
C GLU A 259 6.45 -0.13 -15.41
N ASN A 260 6.80 0.76 -14.46
CA ASN A 260 7.25 0.41 -13.12
C ASN A 260 6.05 0.27 -12.16
N ILE A 261 6.05 -0.82 -11.40
CA ILE A 261 5.00 -1.14 -10.43
C ILE A 261 5.65 -1.53 -9.11
N LEU A 262 5.11 -1.02 -8.00
CA LEU A 262 5.49 -1.42 -6.65
C LEU A 262 4.25 -1.87 -5.87
N PHE A 263 4.25 -3.13 -5.43
CA PHE A 263 3.27 -3.66 -4.50
C PHE A 263 3.77 -3.49 -3.07
N LEU A 264 3.08 -2.71 -2.26
CA LEU A 264 3.35 -2.54 -0.83
C LEU A 264 2.32 -3.31 -0.01
N ILE A 265 2.77 -4.32 0.71
CA ILE A 265 1.92 -5.21 1.51
C ILE A 265 2.27 -5.05 2.99
N ASP A 266 1.45 -4.30 3.72
CA ASP A 266 1.58 -4.12 5.15
C ASP A 266 0.99 -5.30 5.95
N GLU A 267 1.60 -5.59 7.09
CA GLU A 267 1.29 -6.70 8.00
C GLU A 267 1.31 -8.10 7.36
N ALA A 268 2.06 -8.26 6.26
CA ALA A 268 2.22 -9.53 5.55
C ALA A 268 2.79 -10.64 6.44
N GLY A 269 3.81 -10.33 7.25
CA GLY A 269 4.45 -11.30 8.15
C GLY A 269 3.45 -11.91 9.14
N GLN A 270 2.63 -11.08 9.78
CA GLN A 270 1.59 -11.55 10.70
C GLN A 270 0.47 -12.29 9.95
N TYR A 271 0.15 -11.87 8.71
CA TYR A 271 -0.88 -12.50 7.90
C TYR A 271 -0.56 -13.95 7.53
N VAL A 272 0.67 -14.19 7.06
CA VAL A 272 1.06 -15.50 6.52
C VAL A 272 1.61 -16.45 7.58
N ALA A 273 2.22 -15.94 8.65
CA ALA A 273 2.90 -16.77 9.66
C ALA A 273 2.07 -17.95 10.20
N PRO A 274 0.74 -17.83 10.45
CA PRO A 274 -0.03 -18.94 11.00
C PRO A 274 -0.28 -20.10 10.02
N ARG A 275 -0.09 -19.93 8.70
CA ARG A 275 -0.51 -20.92 7.68
C ARG A 275 0.51 -21.09 6.55
N SER A 276 1.02 -22.30 6.39
CA SER A 276 2.00 -22.67 5.35
C SER A 276 1.47 -22.41 3.93
N GLU A 277 0.17 -22.58 3.70
CA GLU A 277 -0.48 -22.29 2.41
C GLU A 277 -0.38 -20.81 2.03
N LEU A 278 -0.50 -19.88 3.00
CA LEU A 278 -0.39 -18.45 2.74
C LEU A 278 1.07 -18.04 2.51
N ILE A 279 2.01 -18.68 3.20
CA ILE A 279 3.46 -18.50 2.96
C ILE A 279 3.81 -18.92 1.54
N LEU A 280 3.34 -20.11 1.11
CA LEU A 280 3.54 -20.62 -0.25
C LEU A 280 2.85 -19.75 -1.30
N ASN A 281 1.68 -19.18 -0.98
CA ASN A 281 0.99 -18.24 -1.87
C ASN A 281 1.81 -16.95 -2.07
N LEU A 282 2.36 -16.37 -1.00
CA LEU A 282 3.19 -15.17 -1.09
C LEU A 282 4.53 -15.45 -1.80
N ASP A 283 5.17 -16.60 -1.55
CA ASP A 283 6.35 -17.05 -2.32
C ASP A 283 6.02 -17.19 -3.82
N GLY A 284 4.88 -17.81 -4.13
CA GLY A 284 4.39 -17.95 -5.50
C GLY A 284 4.13 -16.61 -6.18
N LEU A 285 3.52 -15.65 -5.47
CA LEU A 285 3.27 -14.31 -5.96
C LEU A 285 4.60 -13.60 -6.27
N ALA A 286 5.52 -13.54 -5.32
CA ALA A 286 6.82 -12.87 -5.50
C ALA A 286 7.61 -13.46 -6.69
N ARG A 287 7.56 -14.78 -6.87
CA ARG A 287 8.19 -15.46 -8.01
C ARG A 287 7.55 -15.07 -9.34
N ASN A 288 6.22 -15.06 -9.44
CA ASN A 288 5.53 -14.68 -10.67
C ASN A 288 5.75 -13.18 -11.00
N LEU A 289 5.77 -12.30 -9.99
CA LEU A 289 6.08 -10.88 -10.21
C LEU A 289 7.50 -10.68 -10.73
N LYS A 290 8.47 -11.43 -10.21
CA LYS A 290 9.85 -11.44 -10.73
C LYS A 290 9.91 -11.87 -12.20
N GLU A 291 9.25 -12.97 -12.54
CA GLU A 291 9.28 -13.54 -13.91
C GLU A 291 8.53 -12.69 -14.93
N LEU A 292 7.43 -12.05 -14.54
CA LEU A 292 6.59 -11.23 -15.44
C LEU A 292 7.02 -9.77 -15.49
N GLY A 293 7.84 -9.35 -14.52
CA GLY A 293 8.11 -7.95 -14.22
C GLY A 293 9.38 -7.38 -14.83
N ASP A 294 10.30 -8.22 -15.31
CA ASP A 294 11.59 -7.82 -15.92
C ASP A 294 12.29 -6.69 -15.16
N GLY A 295 12.47 -6.86 -13.84
CA GLY A 295 13.12 -5.88 -12.98
C GLY A 295 12.34 -4.57 -12.71
N ARG A 296 11.13 -4.42 -13.26
CA ARG A 296 10.27 -3.22 -13.12
C ARG A 296 9.05 -3.42 -12.24
N VAL A 297 8.77 -4.66 -11.82
CA VAL A 297 7.66 -4.98 -10.91
C VAL A 297 8.22 -5.51 -9.59
N TRP A 298 7.99 -4.75 -8.53
CA TRP A 298 8.57 -4.97 -7.20
C TRP A 298 7.51 -5.26 -6.16
N ILE A 299 7.92 -5.96 -5.09
CA ILE A 299 7.07 -6.25 -3.94
C ILE A 299 7.83 -5.92 -2.66
N ALA A 300 7.25 -5.08 -1.81
CA ALA A 300 7.72 -4.86 -0.46
C ALA A 300 6.67 -5.34 0.54
N ALA A 301 7.10 -6.13 1.52
CA ALA A 301 6.23 -6.71 2.53
C ALA A 301 6.74 -6.33 3.93
N THR A 302 5.82 -6.07 4.86
CA THR A 302 6.19 -5.74 6.25
C THR A 302 5.98 -6.92 7.21
N GLY A 303 6.82 -6.99 8.24
CA GLY A 303 6.71 -7.99 9.30
C GLY A 303 7.33 -7.55 10.62
N GLN A 304 6.96 -8.20 11.72
CA GLN A 304 7.49 -7.83 13.05
C GLN A 304 8.96 -8.26 13.24
N GLN A 305 9.37 -9.33 12.56
CA GLN A 305 10.69 -9.92 12.69
C GLN A 305 11.34 -10.10 11.32
N THR A 306 12.65 -10.33 11.32
CA THR A 306 13.33 -10.81 10.10
C THR A 306 12.79 -12.19 9.73
N LEU A 307 12.74 -12.50 8.43
CA LEU A 307 12.38 -13.85 7.98
C LEU A 307 13.34 -14.92 8.57
N ALA A 308 14.61 -14.57 8.81
CA ALA A 308 15.59 -15.45 9.46
C ALA A 308 15.19 -15.81 10.90
N GLU A 309 14.83 -14.83 11.72
CA GLU A 309 14.38 -15.07 13.10
C GLU A 309 13.07 -15.87 13.16
N ILE A 310 12.17 -15.66 12.20
CA ILE A 310 10.91 -16.41 12.12
C ILE A 310 11.23 -17.88 11.79
N VAL A 311 12.14 -18.15 10.86
CA VAL A 311 12.60 -19.50 10.51
C VAL A 311 13.22 -20.21 11.73
N GLU A 312 14.11 -19.55 12.46
CA GLU A 312 14.81 -20.15 13.61
C GLU A 312 13.88 -20.51 14.76
N LYS A 313 12.84 -19.70 15.01
CA LYS A 313 11.86 -19.92 16.09
C LYS A 313 10.74 -20.87 15.70
N SER A 314 10.51 -21.11 14.41
CA SER A 314 9.37 -21.89 13.92
C SER A 314 9.76 -23.36 13.73
N ALA A 315 9.34 -24.23 14.65
CA ALA A 315 9.50 -25.68 14.49
C ALA A 315 8.61 -26.26 13.36
N HIS A 316 7.50 -25.58 13.05
CA HIS A 316 6.52 -25.98 12.06
C HIS A 316 6.54 -24.89 10.97
N ASN A 317 6.75 -25.25 9.70
CA ASN A 317 6.85 -24.36 8.52
C ASN A 317 8.22 -23.71 8.22
N SER A 318 9.31 -24.19 8.84
CA SER A 318 10.66 -23.66 8.59
C SER A 318 11.08 -23.78 7.12
N THR A 319 10.63 -24.80 6.40
CA THR A 319 10.97 -25.01 4.98
C THR A 319 10.32 -23.96 4.08
N GLU A 320 9.03 -23.69 4.29
CA GLU A 320 8.25 -22.71 3.54
C GLU A 320 8.76 -21.29 3.80
N LEU A 321 9.06 -20.96 5.07
CA LEU A 321 9.62 -19.67 5.46
C LEU A 321 11.01 -19.43 4.88
N ASN A 322 11.85 -20.47 4.77
CA ASN A 322 13.14 -20.37 4.08
C ASN A 322 12.96 -20.02 2.60
N LYS A 323 12.01 -20.67 1.91
CA LYS A 323 11.70 -20.33 0.50
C LYS A 323 11.24 -18.88 0.37
N LEU A 324 10.35 -18.45 1.27
CA LEU A 324 9.88 -17.07 1.30
C LEU A 324 11.03 -16.08 1.52
N ARG A 325 11.95 -16.36 2.44
CA ARG A 325 13.16 -15.54 2.66
C ARG A 325 13.96 -15.34 1.38
N ASP A 326 14.16 -16.41 0.61
CA ASP A 326 14.90 -16.34 -0.65
C ASP A 326 14.18 -15.51 -1.75
N ARG A 327 12.90 -15.15 -1.54
CA ARG A 327 12.16 -14.20 -2.40
C ARG A 327 12.27 -12.75 -1.95
N PHE A 328 12.61 -12.51 -0.68
CA PHE A 328 12.79 -11.18 -0.12
C PHE A 328 14.23 -10.98 0.38
N PRO A 329 15.23 -11.00 -0.54
CA PRO A 329 16.64 -10.90 -0.17
C PRO A 329 17.03 -9.52 0.38
N ILE A 330 16.28 -8.47 0.02
CA ILE A 330 16.55 -7.10 0.45
C ILE A 330 15.86 -6.86 1.78
N SER A 331 16.64 -6.62 2.83
CA SER A 331 16.12 -6.36 4.17
C SER A 331 16.26 -4.89 4.56
N ILE A 332 15.18 -4.27 5.05
CA ILE A 332 15.14 -2.92 5.61
C ILE A 332 14.65 -3.02 7.06
N GLY A 333 15.49 -2.63 8.02
CA GLY A 333 15.22 -2.80 9.45
C GLY A 333 14.97 -1.46 10.15
N LEU A 334 13.76 -1.29 10.68
CA LEU A 334 13.40 -0.17 11.55
C LEU A 334 13.72 -0.53 13.00
N ASP A 335 14.56 0.27 13.65
CA ASP A 335 15.12 -0.02 14.98
C ASP A 335 14.14 0.41 16.08
N ALA A 336 14.02 -0.38 17.14
CA ALA A 336 13.26 0.00 18.33
C ALA A 336 13.82 1.27 19.00
N ARG A 337 15.12 1.55 18.85
CA ARG A 337 15.76 2.78 19.37
C ARG A 337 15.17 4.04 18.76
N ASP A 338 14.68 3.97 17.52
CA ASP A 338 14.03 5.09 16.82
C ASP A 338 12.79 5.56 17.59
N ILE A 339 12.04 4.64 18.22
CA ILE A 339 10.83 4.98 18.98
C ILE A 339 11.14 5.99 20.08
N ARG A 340 12.26 5.80 20.80
CA ARG A 340 12.64 6.69 21.90
C ARG A 340 13.03 8.07 21.39
N GLU A 341 13.82 8.12 20.32
CA GLU A 341 14.24 9.37 19.68
C GLU A 341 13.04 10.14 19.12
N ILE A 342 12.18 9.47 18.35
CA ILE A 342 10.95 10.03 17.78
C ILE A 342 10.04 10.55 18.88
N THR A 343 9.83 9.78 19.96
CA THR A 343 8.98 10.21 21.08
C THR A 343 9.52 11.50 21.70
N TYR A 344 10.84 11.60 21.87
CA TYR A 344 11.48 12.81 22.38
C TYR A 344 11.33 13.99 21.41
N LEU A 345 11.68 13.81 20.13
CA LEU A 345 11.62 14.86 19.11
C LEU A 345 10.20 15.35 18.88
N ARG A 346 9.22 14.46 18.93
CA ARG A 346 7.82 14.76 18.65
C ARG A 346 7.11 15.36 19.86
N LEU A 347 7.26 14.80 21.06
CA LEU A 347 6.50 15.25 22.23
C LEU A 347 7.23 16.29 23.07
N LEU A 348 8.57 16.25 23.08
CA LEU A 348 9.37 16.96 24.06
C LEU A 348 10.21 18.09 23.48
N THR A 349 9.97 18.50 22.22
CA THR A 349 10.65 19.68 21.63
C THR A 349 10.50 20.89 22.54
N LYS A 350 11.62 21.53 22.86
CA LYS A 350 11.64 22.71 23.72
C LYS A 350 11.71 23.99 22.88
N SER A 351 11.17 25.09 23.41
CA SER A 351 11.48 26.41 22.88
C SER A 351 12.96 26.74 23.14
N ALA A 352 13.55 27.66 22.37
CA ALA A 352 14.94 28.07 22.59
C ALA A 352 15.15 28.57 24.03
N GLU A 353 14.22 29.38 24.54
CA GLU A 353 14.21 29.86 25.93
C GLU A 353 14.04 28.69 26.93
N GLY A 354 13.12 27.76 26.66
CA GLY A 354 12.89 26.57 27.49
C GLY A 354 14.13 25.68 27.60
N GLN A 355 14.84 25.49 26.49
CA GLN A 355 16.08 24.71 26.45
C GLN A 355 17.20 25.37 27.26
N GLN A 356 17.39 26.69 27.11
CA GLN A 356 18.39 27.43 27.87
C GLN A 356 18.10 27.41 29.37
N ASN A 357 16.84 27.61 29.77
CA ASN A 357 16.42 27.52 31.17
C ASN A 357 16.69 26.12 31.78
N LEU A 358 16.37 25.05 31.04
CA LEU A 358 16.63 23.69 31.50
C LEU A 358 18.13 23.38 31.60
N HIS A 359 18.93 23.91 30.66
CA HIS A 359 20.37 23.77 30.68
C HIS A 359 20.99 24.45 31.93
N ASP A 360 20.59 25.70 32.20
CA ASP A 360 21.02 26.43 33.39
C ASP A 360 20.63 25.72 34.69
N LEU A 361 19.43 25.12 34.73
CA LEU A 361 18.96 24.39 35.90
C LEU A 361 19.72 23.07 36.11
N PHE A 362 20.06 22.36 35.04
CA PHE A 362 20.82 21.11 35.11
C PHE A 362 22.27 21.35 35.55
N ASN A 363 22.88 22.45 35.10
CA ASN A 363 24.25 22.84 35.47
C ASN A 363 24.37 23.47 36.87
N ARG A 364 23.25 23.70 37.56
CA ARG A 364 23.22 24.15 38.97
C ARG A 364 23.33 23.00 39.99
N ARG A 365 23.56 21.78 39.52
CA ARG A 365 24.01 20.65 40.34
C ARG A 365 25.52 20.55 40.26
#